data_AF-A0A5C8WM62-F1
#
_entry.id   AF-A0A5C8WM62-F1
#
_cell.length_a   1.000
_cell.length_b   1.000
_cell.length_c   1.000
_cell.angle_alpha   90.00
_cell.angle_beta   90.00
_cell.angle_gamma   90.00
#
_symmetry.space_group_name_H-M   'P 1'
#
loop_
_entity.id
_entity.type
_entity.pdbx_description
1 polymer ?
#
loop_
_entity_poly.entity_id
_entity_poly.type
_entity_poly.pdbx_seq_one_letter_code
_entity_poly.pdbx_strand_id
1 'polypeptide(L)'
;MCRHSTGTACGIYRDRPEVCVRWYCLWRKIGALPDELRPDRSGVVFAIESRAPCADVLEGACVVGRAVDGEGALGSAEATEAFAMFVREGSFPVWKVSNQEATLMRPGDRT
;
A
#
# COMPACT_ATOMS: atom_id res chain seq x y z
N MET A 1 4.92 26.41 -14.40
CA MET A 1 6.02 25.40 -14.47
C MET A 1 6.39 25.00 -13.05
N CYS A 2 6.61 23.71 -12.76
CA CYS A 2 7.00 23.26 -11.41
C CYS A 2 8.39 23.82 -11.03
N ARG A 3 8.54 24.33 -9.80
CA ARG A 3 9.81 24.91 -9.27
C ARG A 3 10.99 23.92 -9.24
N HIS A 4 10.70 22.62 -9.32
CA HIS A 4 11.71 21.57 -9.30
C HIS A 4 12.10 21.11 -10.72
N SER A 5 11.52 21.67 -11.78
CA SER A 5 11.87 21.31 -13.15
C SER A 5 13.28 21.80 -13.51
N THR A 6 14.12 20.91 -14.03
CA THR A 6 15.46 21.24 -14.58
C THR A 6 15.42 21.50 -16.10
N GLY A 7 14.23 21.57 -16.70
CA GLY A 7 14.03 21.66 -18.16
C GLY A 7 14.00 20.30 -18.87
N THR A 8 14.66 19.28 -18.32
CA THR A 8 14.69 17.91 -18.87
C THR A 8 14.15 16.85 -17.92
N ALA A 9 14.12 17.15 -16.61
CA ALA A 9 13.70 16.22 -15.57
C ALA A 9 13.21 16.95 -14.31
N CYS A 10 12.77 16.17 -13.31
CA CYS A 10 12.48 16.66 -11.97
C CYS A 10 13.74 16.63 -11.10
N GLY A 11 14.21 17.80 -10.67
CA GLY A 11 15.46 17.98 -9.92
C GLY A 11 15.48 17.27 -8.57
N ILE A 12 14.33 17.12 -7.92
CA ILE A 12 14.17 16.41 -6.63
C ILE A 12 13.97 14.90 -6.78
N TYR A 13 13.83 14.38 -8.00
CA TYR A 13 13.63 12.94 -8.18
C TYR A 13 14.82 12.14 -7.65
N ARG A 14 16.02 12.74 -7.68
CA ARG A 14 17.26 12.19 -7.11
C ARG A 14 17.21 12.01 -5.59
N ASP A 15 16.37 12.78 -4.89
CA ASP A 15 16.27 12.80 -3.43
C ASP A 15 15.30 11.72 -2.91
N ARG A 16 14.64 10.99 -3.82
CA ARG A 16 13.72 9.92 -3.46
C ARG A 16 14.50 8.76 -2.79
N PRO A 17 14.01 8.21 -1.68
CA PRO A 17 14.65 7.06 -1.03
C PRO A 17 14.89 5.92 -2.03
N GLU A 18 16.03 5.24 -1.93
CA GLU A 18 16.45 4.22 -2.91
C GLU A 18 15.36 3.14 -3.13
N VAL A 19 14.73 2.67 -2.04
CA VAL A 19 13.61 1.72 -2.11
C VAL A 19 12.46 2.25 -2.98
N CYS A 20 12.12 3.53 -2.85
CA CYS A 20 11.08 4.19 -3.61
C CYS A 20 11.48 4.45 -5.07
N VAL A 21 12.76 4.39 -5.41
CA VAL A 21 13.26 4.44 -6.80
C VAL A 21 13.16 3.06 -7.44
N ARG A 22 13.56 2.02 -6.71
CA ARG A 22 13.69 0.64 -7.22
C ARG A 22 12.39 -0.17 -7.15
N TRP A 23 11.47 0.20 -6.26
CA TRP A 23 10.22 -0.52 -6.02
C TRP A 23 9.02 0.43 -6.03
N TYR A 24 7.94 -0.03 -6.67
CA TYR A 24 6.70 0.73 -6.80
C TYR A 24 5.60 0.07 -5.98
N CYS A 25 5.11 0.78 -4.97
CA CYS A 25 3.90 0.40 -4.24
C CYS A 25 2.66 0.40 -5.14
N LEU A 26 1.58 -0.23 -4.68
CA LEU A 26 0.33 -0.30 -5.43
C LEU A 26 -0.24 1.09 -5.76
N TRP A 27 -0.12 2.07 -4.86
CA TRP A 27 -0.49 3.46 -5.14
C TRP A 27 0.19 4.02 -6.41
N ARG A 28 1.48 3.71 -6.62
CA ARG A 28 2.19 4.14 -7.84
C ARG A 28 1.85 3.31 -9.07
N LYS A 29 1.38 2.07 -8.89
CA LYS A 29 1.09 1.13 -9.98
C LYS A 29 -0.35 1.25 -10.50
N ILE A 30 -1.31 1.59 -9.63
CA ILE A 30 -2.73 1.64 -9.94
C ILE A 30 -3.17 3.10 -9.96
N GLY A 31 -3.30 3.68 -11.15
CA GLY A 31 -3.68 5.09 -11.33
C GLY A 31 -5.10 5.44 -10.89
N ALA A 32 -5.94 4.44 -10.58
CA ALA A 32 -7.28 4.64 -10.05
C ALA A 32 -7.31 4.84 -8.52
N LEU A 33 -6.18 4.62 -7.83
CA LEU A 33 -6.13 4.83 -6.39
C LEU A 33 -6.13 6.32 -6.06
N PRO A 34 -6.95 6.77 -5.09
CA PRO A 34 -6.99 8.17 -4.71
C PRO A 34 -5.66 8.64 -4.10
N ASP A 35 -5.44 9.94 -4.17
CA ASP A 35 -4.19 10.58 -3.74
C ASP A 35 -3.98 10.47 -2.23
N GLU A 36 -5.07 10.32 -1.47
CA GLU A 36 -5.14 10.06 -0.04
C GLU A 36 -4.43 8.76 0.36
N LEU A 37 -4.34 7.78 -0.56
CA LEU A 37 -3.66 6.50 -0.31
C LEU A 37 -2.15 6.54 -0.56
N ARG A 38 -1.62 7.71 -0.91
CA ARG A 38 -0.18 7.89 -1.00
C ARG A 38 0.45 7.55 0.37
N PRO A 39 1.53 6.75 0.44
CA PRO A 39 2.07 6.29 1.71
C PRO A 39 2.39 7.37 2.74
N ASP A 40 2.90 8.53 2.30
CA ASP A 40 3.18 9.67 3.19
C ASP A 40 1.93 10.43 3.67
N ARG A 41 0.74 10.11 3.12
CA ARG A 41 -0.55 10.67 3.54
C ARG A 41 -1.36 9.68 4.37
N SER A 42 -1.47 8.43 3.91
CA SER A 42 -2.24 7.38 4.60
C SER A 42 -1.48 6.72 5.75
N GLY A 43 -0.15 6.81 5.76
CA GLY A 43 0.70 6.03 6.65
C GLY A 43 0.70 4.53 6.34
N VAL A 44 0.15 4.11 5.18
CA VAL A 44 0.04 2.70 4.78
C VAL A 44 0.61 2.47 3.39
N VAL A 45 1.46 1.44 3.26
CA VAL A 45 1.98 0.97 1.98
C VAL A 45 1.25 -0.30 1.57
N PHE A 46 0.63 -0.25 0.39
CA PHE A 46 0.05 -1.42 -0.25
C PHE A 46 1.01 -2.03 -1.29
N ALA A 47 1.14 -3.36 -1.27
CA ALA A 47 2.03 -4.13 -2.13
C ALA A 47 1.34 -5.40 -2.63
N ILE A 48 1.82 -5.98 -3.75
CA ILE A 48 1.55 -7.38 -4.08
C ILE A 48 2.76 -8.20 -3.64
N GLU A 49 2.53 -9.20 -2.81
CA GLU A 49 3.55 -10.14 -2.33
C GLU A 49 3.21 -11.54 -2.82
N SER A 50 4.23 -12.32 -3.23
CA SER A 50 4.04 -13.68 -3.76
C SER A 50 3.80 -14.75 -2.68
N ARG A 51 3.83 -14.36 -1.40
CA ARG A 51 3.62 -15.24 -0.27
C ARG A 51 2.80 -14.52 0.80
N ALA A 52 1.84 -15.23 1.38
CA ALA A 52 1.06 -14.71 2.51
C ALA A 52 1.95 -14.43 3.73
N PRO A 53 1.67 -13.38 4.53
CA PRO A 53 2.47 -13.03 5.70
C PRO A 53 2.48 -14.06 6.82
N CYS A 54 1.40 -14.86 6.98
CA CYS A 54 1.26 -15.81 8.09
C CYS A 54 0.66 -17.17 7.70
N ALA A 55 0.60 -17.51 6.40
CA ALA A 55 0.14 -18.82 5.97
C ALA A 55 1.30 -19.65 5.39
N ASP A 56 1.62 -20.76 6.05
CA ASP A 56 2.52 -21.81 5.52
C ASP A 56 1.92 -22.54 4.29
N VAL A 57 0.66 -22.28 3.94
CA VAL A 57 -0.12 -23.13 3.01
C VAL A 57 -0.71 -22.38 1.81
N LEU A 58 -0.78 -21.03 1.83
CA LEU A 58 -1.36 -20.28 0.71
C LEU A 58 -0.26 -19.91 -0.30
N GLU A 59 0.00 -20.80 -1.26
CA GLU A 59 0.74 -20.47 -2.46
C GLU A 59 -0.10 -19.52 -3.33
N GLY A 60 0.41 -18.31 -3.57
CA GLY A 60 -0.28 -17.34 -4.42
C GLY A 60 0.07 -15.89 -4.11
N ALA A 61 -0.06 -15.02 -5.10
CA ALA A 61 0.08 -13.59 -4.91
C ALA A 61 -1.04 -13.04 -4.01
N CYS A 62 -0.72 -12.08 -3.17
CA CYS A 62 -1.64 -11.43 -2.25
C CYS A 62 -1.38 -9.92 -2.19
N VAL A 63 -2.42 -9.15 -1.87
CA VAL A 63 -2.27 -7.73 -1.53
C VAL A 63 -1.95 -7.62 -0.05
N VAL A 64 -0.94 -6.84 0.30
CA VAL A 64 -0.52 -6.60 1.69
C VAL A 64 -0.49 -5.10 1.94
N GLY A 65 -1.22 -4.64 2.97
CA GLY A 65 -1.16 -3.28 3.50
C GLY A 65 -0.36 -3.25 4.81
N ARG A 66 0.74 -2.48 4.83
CA ARG A 66 1.64 -2.35 5.98
C ARG A 66 1.66 -0.92 6.49
N ALA A 67 1.54 -0.73 7.80
CA ALA A 67 1.78 0.57 8.42
C ALA A 67 3.25 1.00 8.25
N VAL A 68 3.48 2.28 7.95
CA VAL A 68 4.83 2.88 7.87
C VAL A 68 5.17 3.65 9.14
N ASP A 69 4.18 4.34 9.74
CA ASP A 69 4.35 5.23 10.89
C ASP A 69 3.45 4.83 12.07
N GLY A 70 3.43 3.53 12.41
CA GLY A 70 2.70 2.99 13.55
C GLY A 70 1.29 2.45 13.23
N GLU A 71 0.78 1.57 14.09
CA GLU A 71 -0.40 0.74 13.79
C GLU A 71 -1.70 1.53 13.63
N GLY A 72 -1.78 2.75 14.19
CA GLY A 72 -2.94 3.63 14.08
C GLY A 72 -3.29 4.01 12.63
N ALA A 73 -2.31 4.03 11.73
CA ALA A 73 -2.53 4.36 10.32
C ALA A 73 -3.46 3.35 9.61
N LEU A 74 -3.43 2.08 10.03
CA LEU A 74 -4.26 1.01 9.47
C LEU A 74 -5.75 1.14 9.81
N GLY A 75 -6.10 2.01 10.76
CA GLY A 75 -7.49 2.31 11.15
C GLY A 75 -8.00 3.66 10.65
N SER A 76 -7.21 4.39 9.84
CA SER A 76 -7.68 5.63 9.20
C SER A 76 -8.82 5.33 8.23
N ALA A 77 -9.74 6.29 8.03
CA ALA A 77 -10.86 6.12 7.11
C ALA A 77 -10.38 5.82 5.67
N GLU A 78 -9.29 6.47 5.28
CA GLU A 78 -8.64 6.30 3.99
C GLU A 78 -8.08 4.88 3.82
N ALA A 79 -7.31 4.40 4.80
CA ALA A 79 -6.77 3.04 4.76
C ALA A 79 -7.89 1.99 4.74
N THR A 80 -8.91 2.18 5.57
CA THR A 80 -10.12 1.37 5.63
C THR A 80 -10.79 1.24 4.26
N GLU A 81 -11.05 2.35 3.57
CA GLU A 81 -11.68 2.32 2.25
C GLU A 81 -10.78 1.63 1.21
N ALA A 82 -9.46 1.81 1.28
CA ALA A 82 -8.53 1.11 0.41
C ALA A 82 -8.58 -0.42 0.59
N PHE A 83 -8.55 -0.89 1.85
CA PHE A 83 -8.70 -2.30 2.15
C PHE A 83 -10.04 -2.82 1.64
N ALA A 84 -11.15 -2.10 1.89
CA ALA A 84 -12.47 -2.48 1.42
C ALA A 84 -12.54 -2.56 -0.11
N MET A 85 -11.91 -1.62 -0.83
CA MET A 85 -11.84 -1.63 -2.28
C MET A 85 -11.06 -2.84 -2.81
N PHE A 86 -9.89 -3.18 -2.26
CA PHE A 86 -9.14 -4.37 -2.69
C PHE A 86 -9.90 -5.66 -2.38
N VAL A 87 -10.55 -5.73 -1.21
CA VAL A 87 -11.39 -6.88 -0.82
C VAL A 87 -12.58 -7.05 -1.76
N ARG A 88 -13.22 -5.94 -2.17
CA ARG A 88 -14.34 -5.94 -3.11
C ARG A 88 -13.94 -6.31 -4.53
N GLU A 89 -12.73 -5.94 -4.95
CA GLU A 89 -12.20 -6.29 -6.26
C GLU A 89 -11.98 -7.81 -6.37
N GLY A 90 -11.43 -8.43 -5.32
CA GLY A 90 -11.49 -9.89 -5.13
C GLY A 90 -10.51 -10.73 -5.95
N SER A 91 -9.61 -10.14 -6.74
CA SER A 91 -8.59 -10.90 -7.49
C SER A 91 -7.51 -11.49 -6.60
N PHE A 92 -7.27 -10.89 -5.43
CA PHE A 92 -6.21 -11.31 -4.51
C PHE A 92 -6.68 -11.32 -3.06
N PRO A 93 -6.21 -12.26 -2.23
CA PRO A 93 -6.33 -12.16 -0.78
C PRO A 93 -5.71 -10.85 -0.28
N VAL A 94 -6.37 -10.18 0.66
CA VAL A 94 -5.92 -8.90 1.20
C VAL A 94 -5.53 -9.05 2.66
N TRP A 95 -4.29 -8.70 2.97
CA TRP A 95 -3.73 -8.79 4.31
C TRP A 95 -3.47 -7.41 4.89
N LYS A 96 -3.92 -7.21 6.12
CA LYS A 96 -3.51 -6.09 6.97
C LYS A 96 -2.39 -6.58 7.88
N VAL A 97 -1.25 -5.89 7.87
CA VAL A 97 -0.08 -6.29 8.67
C VAL A 97 0.38 -5.14 9.57
N SER A 98 0.50 -5.45 10.84
CA SER A 98 1.08 -4.62 11.89
C SER A 98 2.41 -5.23 12.39
N ASN A 99 3.06 -4.62 13.38
CA ASN A 99 4.41 -5.04 13.79
C ASN A 99 4.47 -6.49 14.32
N GLN A 100 3.36 -7.04 14.80
CA GLN A 100 3.32 -8.38 15.38
C GLN A 100 2.18 -9.27 14.84
N GLU A 101 1.27 -8.71 14.04
CA GLU A 101 0.07 -9.43 13.62
C GLU A 101 -0.20 -9.25 12.11
N ALA A 102 -0.70 -10.32 11.49
CA ALA A 102 -1.17 -10.31 10.12
C ALA A 102 -2.58 -10.89 10.07
N THR A 103 -3.51 -10.06 9.60
CA THR A 103 -4.94 -10.39 9.57
C THR A 103 -5.41 -10.42 8.12
N LEU A 104 -6.01 -11.56 7.72
CA LEU A 104 -6.66 -11.68 6.43
C LEU A 104 -7.99 -10.92 6.48
N MET A 105 -8.14 -9.94 5.59
CA MET A 105 -9.36 -9.15 5.46
C MET A 105 -10.39 -9.94 4.65
N ARG A 106 -11.61 -10.06 5.17
CA ARG A 106 -12.74 -10.71 4.51
C ARG A 106 -13.80 -9.70 4.10
N PRO A 107 -14.62 -10.00 3.07
CA PRO A 107 -15.79 -9.20 2.76
C PRO A 107 -16.73 -9.11 3.99
N GLY A 108 -16.98 -7.89 4.47
CA GLY A 108 -17.86 -7.63 5.62
C GLY A 108 -17.15 -7.46 6.97
N ASP A 109 -15.82 -7.61 7.02
CA ASP A 109 -15.07 -7.21 8.22
C ASP A 109 -15.20 -5.69 8.44
N ARG A 110 -15.61 -5.29 9.65
CA ARG A 110 -15.50 -3.89 10.08
C ARG A 110 -14.02 -3.58 10.30
N THR A 111 -13.45 -2.88 9.33
CA THR A 111 -12.16 -2.17 9.39
C THR A 111 -12.11 -1.15 10.51
#